data_AF-A0A8E0ICI7-F1
#
_entry.id   AF-A0A8E0ICI7-F1
#
_cell.length_a   1.000
_cell.length_b   1.000
_cell.length_c   1.000
_cell.angle_alpha   90.00
_cell.angle_beta   90.00
_cell.angle_gamma   90.00
#
_symmetry.space_group_name_H-M   'P 1'
#
loop_
_entity.id
_entity.type
_entity.pdbx_description
1 polymer ?
#
loop_
_entity_poly.entity_id
_entity_poly.type
_entity_poly.pdbx_seq_one_letter_code
_entity_poly.pdbx_strand_id
1 'polypeptide(L)'
;MFGSLFKKKDTQKQPSAVPKEVNQSLSTTEAAALTKKVAALTTQIEQITDDKNKRHLLYNQLGATQVKLGNDLEAIAAYEASVKDKEEFGDAYNALLNLYETQRKQAAKAKNDDDIQKWVTKTDALLDMSKRVMRSGFGY
;
A
#
# COMPACT_ATOMS: atom_id res chain seq x y z
N MET A 1 -29.85 49.55 -6.12
CA MET A 1 -29.12 49.70 -4.85
C MET A 1 -30.06 49.32 -3.71
N PHE A 2 -29.93 48.12 -3.17
CA PHE A 2 -30.63 47.71 -1.95
C PHE A 2 -29.61 47.06 -1.02
N GLY A 3 -29.14 47.84 -0.04
CA GLY A 3 -28.41 47.35 1.11
C GLY A 3 -29.39 46.87 2.19
N SER A 4 -28.96 45.84 2.94
CA SER A 4 -29.41 45.36 4.26
C SER A 4 -28.90 43.91 4.37
N LEU A 5 -27.68 43.57 4.80
CA LEU A 5 -26.93 43.87 6.02
C LEU A 5 -27.68 43.57 7.33
N PHE A 6 -27.32 42.39 7.86
CA PHE A 6 -27.35 41.90 9.24
C PHE A 6 -28.69 41.49 9.89
N LYS A 7 -28.79 40.19 10.15
CA LYS A 7 -29.52 39.64 11.31
C LYS A 7 -28.63 38.59 11.98
N LYS A 8 -28.07 38.95 13.14
CA LYS A 8 -27.36 38.06 14.06
C LYS A 8 -28.37 37.03 14.59
N LYS A 9 -27.95 35.77 14.73
CA LYS A 9 -28.66 34.77 15.52
C LYS A 9 -27.68 34.10 16.45
N ASP A 10 -27.94 34.30 17.74
CA ASP A 10 -27.20 33.75 18.87
C ASP A 10 -27.19 32.21 18.87
N THR A 11 -26.01 31.70 19.19
CA THR A 11 -25.69 30.57 20.06
C THR A 11 -26.84 29.63 20.44
N GLN A 12 -26.83 28.43 19.85
CA GLN A 12 -27.35 27.23 20.50
C GLN A 12 -26.27 26.16 20.52
N LYS A 13 -25.70 25.94 21.70
CA LYS A 13 -25.07 24.67 22.09
C LYS A 13 -26.16 23.61 22.09
N GLN A 14 -25.97 22.56 21.31
CA GLN A 14 -26.58 21.26 21.55
C GLN A 14 -25.51 20.16 21.56
N PRO A 15 -25.77 19.06 22.28
CA PRO A 15 -24.77 18.20 22.89
C PRO A 15 -24.20 17.15 21.94
N SER A 16 -23.00 16.73 22.30
CA SER A 16 -22.21 15.62 21.78
C SER A 16 -23.02 14.39 21.37
N ALA A 17 -22.91 13.98 20.11
CA ALA A 17 -23.13 12.60 19.67
C ALA A 17 -22.38 12.33 18.36
N VAL A 18 -21.14 11.84 18.52
CA VAL A 18 -20.37 10.89 17.68
C VAL A 18 -20.29 11.16 16.17
N PRO A 19 -19.06 11.27 15.65
CA PRO A 19 -18.70 10.39 14.53
C PRO A 19 -17.45 9.54 14.80
N LYS A 20 -17.69 8.23 14.96
CA LYS A 20 -16.94 7.10 14.39
C LYS A 20 -15.43 7.30 14.24
N GLU A 21 -14.69 7.03 15.32
CA GLU A 21 -13.34 6.49 15.18
C GLU A 21 -13.47 5.00 14.84
N VAL A 22 -13.37 4.70 13.54
CA VAL A 22 -13.21 3.35 13.02
C VAL A 22 -11.77 3.25 12.51
N ASN A 23 -11.06 2.23 13.01
CA ASN A 23 -9.70 1.77 12.65
C ASN A 23 -8.54 2.54 13.31
N GLN A 24 -7.61 1.97 14.09
CA GLN A 24 -7.14 0.60 14.28
C GLN A 24 -6.56 0.51 15.70
N SER A 25 -7.11 -0.34 16.57
CA SER A 25 -6.31 -0.96 17.63
C SER A 25 -6.15 -2.42 17.24
N LEU A 26 -5.10 -2.73 16.49
CA LEU A 26 -4.60 -4.10 16.50
C LEU A 26 -4.37 -4.44 17.97
N SER A 27 -4.95 -5.53 18.46
CA SER A 27 -4.63 -5.94 19.82
C SER A 27 -3.12 -6.14 19.91
N THR A 28 -2.51 -5.72 21.02
CA THR A 28 -1.06 -5.78 21.20
C THR A 28 -0.50 -7.18 20.91
N THR A 29 -1.31 -8.20 21.15
CA THR A 29 -1.03 -9.61 20.87
C THR A 29 -1.02 -9.93 19.37
N GLU A 30 -1.98 -9.43 18.58
CA GLU A 30 -2.03 -9.64 17.14
C GLU A 30 -0.89 -8.92 16.42
N ALA A 31 -0.59 -7.68 16.80
CA ALA A 31 0.55 -6.94 16.26
C ALA A 31 1.86 -7.69 16.55
N ALA A 32 2.06 -8.17 17.78
CA ALA A 32 3.24 -8.97 18.14
C ALA A 32 3.34 -10.28 17.33
N ALA A 33 2.22 -10.96 17.07
CA ALA A 33 2.21 -12.16 16.23
C ALA A 33 2.58 -11.85 14.78
N LEU A 34 2.09 -10.75 14.22
CA LEU A 34 2.44 -10.29 12.87
C LEU A 34 3.92 -9.90 12.78
N THR A 35 4.48 -9.21 13.78
CA THR A 35 5.92 -8.90 13.83
C THR A 35 6.78 -10.16 13.87
N LYS A 36 6.40 -11.17 14.67
CA LYS A 36 7.09 -12.47 14.67
C LYS A 36 7.00 -13.15 13.30
N LYS A 37 5.84 -13.07 12.64
CA LYS A 37 5.66 -13.60 11.30
C LYS A 37 6.54 -12.90 10.28
N VAL A 38 6.68 -11.57 10.34
CA VAL A 38 7.61 -10.80 9.50
C VAL A 38 9.03 -11.33 9.67
N ALA A 39 9.53 -11.45 10.90
CA ALA A 39 10.88 -11.95 11.16
C ALA A 39 11.11 -13.38 10.63
N ALA A 40 10.13 -14.26 10.81
CA ALA A 40 10.19 -15.63 10.30
C ALA A 40 10.18 -15.68 8.76
N LEU A 41 9.40 -14.82 8.10
CA LEU A 41 9.36 -14.74 6.63
C LEU A 41 10.68 -14.19 6.08
N THR A 42 11.21 -13.12 6.68
CA THR A 42 12.52 -12.55 6.29
C THR A 42 13.62 -13.60 6.38
N THR A 43 13.68 -14.35 7.49
CA THR A 43 14.65 -15.43 7.66
C THR A 43 14.50 -16.52 6.59
N GLN A 44 13.26 -16.94 6.28
CA GLN A 44 13.01 -17.94 5.24
C GLN A 44 13.42 -17.45 3.84
N ILE A 45 13.20 -16.18 3.54
CA ILE A 45 13.59 -15.56 2.27
C ILE A 45 15.12 -15.58 2.14
N GLU A 46 15.85 -15.20 3.18
CA GLU A 46 17.32 -15.21 3.21
C GLU A 46 17.92 -16.60 2.99
N GLN A 47 17.22 -17.65 3.45
CA GLN A 47 17.62 -19.04 3.26
C GLN A 47 17.38 -19.56 1.84
N ILE A 48 16.59 -18.86 1.01
CA ILE A 48 16.26 -19.28 -0.36
C ILE A 48 17.04 -18.42 -1.35
N THR A 49 18.16 -18.95 -1.83
CA THR A 49 19.01 -18.27 -2.80
C THR A 49 18.58 -18.53 -4.25
N ASP A 50 18.22 -19.77 -4.59
CA ASP A 50 18.11 -20.20 -5.98
C ASP A 50 16.68 -20.46 -6.46
N ASP A 51 15.74 -20.67 -5.54
CA ASP A 51 14.34 -20.94 -5.88
C ASP A 51 13.50 -19.65 -5.89
N LYS A 52 13.55 -18.94 -7.03
CA LYS A 52 12.74 -17.73 -7.26
C LYS A 52 11.24 -18.00 -7.19
N ASN A 53 10.78 -19.19 -7.62
CA ASN A 53 9.37 -19.57 -7.57
C ASN A 53 8.86 -19.67 -6.12
N LYS A 54 9.66 -20.22 -5.22
CA LYS A 54 9.32 -20.24 -3.81
C LYS A 54 9.50 -18.89 -3.14
N ARG A 55 10.57 -18.16 -3.50
CA ARG A 55 10.91 -16.87 -2.88
C ARG A 55 9.88 -15.78 -3.15
N HIS A 56 9.35 -15.67 -4.38
CA HIS A 56 8.33 -14.67 -4.69
C HIS A 56 7.04 -14.87 -3.85
N LEU A 57 6.65 -16.12 -3.59
CA LEU A 57 5.49 -16.43 -2.74
C LEU A 57 5.70 -15.98 -1.29
N LEU A 58 6.92 -16.13 -0.76
CA LEU A 58 7.25 -15.63 0.58
C LEU A 58 7.26 -14.10 0.64
N TYR A 59 7.79 -13.45 -0.40
CA TYR A 59 7.70 -12.00 -0.53
C TYR A 59 6.25 -11.50 -0.58
N ASN A 60 5.34 -12.21 -1.26
CA ASN A 60 3.90 -11.88 -1.24
C ASN A 60 3.32 -11.95 0.16
N GLN A 61 3.67 -13.00 0.92
CA GLN A 61 3.22 -13.15 2.30
C GLN A 61 3.82 -12.08 3.22
N LEU A 62 5.07 -11.69 3.00
CA LEU A 62 5.74 -10.63 3.73
C LEU A 62 5.03 -9.30 3.49
N GLY A 63 4.79 -8.95 2.22
CA GLY A 63 4.07 -7.74 1.83
C GLY A 63 2.68 -7.68 2.47
N ALA A 64 1.92 -8.77 2.39
CA ALA A 64 0.58 -8.84 2.98
C ALA A 64 0.60 -8.71 4.51
N THR A 65 1.65 -9.22 5.17
CA THR A 65 1.83 -9.09 6.62
C THR A 65 2.20 -7.66 7.00
N GLN A 66 3.03 -6.99 6.21
CA GLN A 66 3.41 -5.59 6.42
C GLN A 66 2.22 -4.63 6.20
N VAL A 67 1.37 -4.86 5.19
CA VAL A 67 0.12 -4.09 5.01
C VAL A 67 -0.77 -4.21 6.25
N LYS A 68 -0.90 -5.40 6.83
CA LYS A 68 -1.68 -5.59 8.07
C LYS A 68 -1.10 -4.84 9.27
N LEU A 69 0.21 -4.58 9.27
CA LEU A 69 0.90 -3.80 10.29
C LEU A 69 0.86 -2.28 10.01
N GLY A 70 0.36 -1.84 8.86
CA GLY A 70 0.38 -0.43 8.44
C GLY A 70 1.73 0.04 7.88
N ASN A 71 2.64 -0.90 7.62
CA ASN A 71 4.00 -0.64 7.13
C ASN A 71 4.01 -0.64 5.60
N ASP A 72 3.39 0.38 5.01
CA ASP A 72 3.14 0.42 3.55
C ASP A 72 4.43 0.41 2.72
N LEU A 73 5.49 1.09 3.17
CA LEU A 73 6.76 1.16 2.42
C LEU A 73 7.50 -0.18 2.43
N GLU A 74 7.50 -0.88 3.56
CA GLU A 74 8.04 -2.22 3.71
C GLU A 74 7.21 -3.24 2.91
N ALA A 75 5.89 -3.07 2.88
CA ALA A 75 5.03 -3.89 2.05
C ALA A 75 5.33 -3.71 0.55
N ILE A 76 5.49 -2.45 0.12
CA ILE A 76 5.90 -2.12 -1.25
C ILE A 76 7.23 -2.81 -1.58
N ALA A 77 8.24 -2.68 -0.73
CA ALA A 77 9.56 -3.28 -0.97
C ALA A 77 9.48 -4.81 -1.12
N ALA A 78 8.67 -5.48 -0.29
CA ALA A 78 8.46 -6.92 -0.38
C ALA A 78 7.75 -7.30 -1.69
N TYR A 79 6.68 -6.61 -2.06
CA TYR A 79 5.98 -6.90 -3.33
C TYR A 79 6.82 -6.58 -4.56
N GLU A 80 7.63 -5.53 -4.54
CA GLU A 80 8.59 -5.21 -5.61
C GLU A 80 9.64 -6.33 -5.76
N ALA A 81 10.13 -6.89 -4.66
CA ALA A 81 11.04 -8.02 -4.68
C ALA A 81 10.37 -9.27 -5.26
N SER A 82 9.08 -9.51 -4.94
CA SER A 82 8.30 -10.61 -5.51
C SER A 82 8.19 -10.52 -7.04
N VAL A 83 7.71 -9.39 -7.57
CA VAL A 83 7.51 -9.23 -9.02
C VAL A 83 8.84 -9.22 -9.78
N LYS A 84 9.95 -8.88 -9.11
CA LYS A 84 11.30 -9.00 -9.67
C LYS A 84 11.78 -10.45 -9.78
N ASP A 85 11.42 -11.30 -8.81
CA ASP A 85 11.71 -12.73 -8.87
C ASP A 85 10.86 -13.42 -9.93
N LYS A 86 9.60 -13.03 -10.04
CA LYS A 86 8.65 -13.58 -11.02
C LYS A 86 7.63 -12.53 -11.46
N GLU A 87 7.73 -12.11 -12.71
CA GLU A 87 6.72 -11.25 -13.34
C GLU A 87 5.45 -12.07 -13.58
N GLU A 88 4.40 -11.81 -12.82
CA GLU A 88 3.09 -12.44 -12.99
C GLU A 88 1.96 -11.52 -12.53
N PHE A 89 0.74 -11.80 -13.04
CA PHE A 89 -0.46 -11.26 -12.44
C PHE A 89 -0.77 -12.00 -11.14
N GLY A 90 -1.08 -11.25 -10.08
CA GLY A 90 -1.40 -11.84 -8.79
C GLY A 90 -1.47 -10.80 -7.67
N ASP A 91 -1.40 -11.28 -6.43
CA ASP A 91 -1.59 -10.46 -5.23
C ASP A 91 -0.59 -9.30 -5.16
N ALA A 92 0.68 -9.53 -5.48
CA ALA A 92 1.70 -8.48 -5.46
C ALA A 92 1.42 -7.36 -6.47
N TYR A 93 1.04 -7.72 -7.70
CA TYR A 93 0.70 -6.74 -8.73
C TYR A 93 -0.47 -5.85 -8.30
N ASN A 94 -1.56 -6.47 -7.82
CA ASN A 94 -2.74 -5.75 -7.36
C ASN A 94 -2.44 -4.88 -6.13
N ALA A 95 -1.64 -5.39 -5.19
CA ALA A 95 -1.24 -4.65 -4.00
C ALA A 95 -0.37 -3.43 -4.36
N LEU A 96 0.61 -3.58 -5.27
CA LEU A 96 1.46 -2.47 -5.71
C LEU A 96 0.68 -1.35 -6.38
N LEU A 97 -0.30 -1.66 -7.24
CA LEU A 97 -1.18 -0.64 -7.84
C LEU A 97 -1.88 0.21 -6.76
N ASN A 98 -2.44 -0.44 -5.74
CA ASN A 98 -3.14 0.24 -4.65
C ASN A 98 -2.21 1.01 -3.73
N LEU A 99 -1.04 0.45 -3.42
CA LEU A 99 -0.06 1.05 -2.53
C LEU A 99 0.61 2.26 -3.19
N TYR A 100 1.01 2.18 -4.46
CA TYR A 100 1.55 3.33 -5.20
C TYR A 100 0.53 4.46 -5.34
N GLU A 101 -0.74 4.14 -5.61
CA GLU A 101 -1.81 5.15 -5.64
C GLU A 101 -1.98 5.84 -4.28
N THR A 102 -1.93 5.07 -3.19
CA THR A 102 -2.00 5.59 -1.82
C THR A 102 -0.83 6.53 -1.54
N GLN A 103 0.38 6.12 -1.88
CA GLN A 103 1.58 6.93 -1.67
C GLN A 103 1.57 8.19 -2.56
N ARG A 104 1.12 8.11 -3.81
CA ARG A 104 0.95 9.28 -4.68
C ARG A 104 -0.03 10.29 -4.10
N LYS A 105 -1.16 9.82 -3.54
CA LYS A 105 -2.15 10.68 -2.87
C LYS A 105 -1.57 11.35 -1.62
N GLN A 106 -0.77 10.63 -0.85
CA GLN A 106 -0.09 11.19 0.33
C GLN A 106 0.92 12.27 -0.10
N ALA A 107 1.73 11.99 -1.12
CA ALA A 107 2.69 12.96 -1.68
C ALA A 107 1.98 14.22 -2.22
N ALA A 108 0.85 14.07 -2.92
CA ALA A 108 0.04 15.19 -3.40
C ALA A 108 -0.50 16.05 -2.26
N LYS A 109 -0.98 15.43 -1.16
CA LYS A 109 -1.40 16.17 0.04
C LYS A 109 -0.23 16.93 0.67
N ALA A 110 0.97 16.34 0.66
CA ALA A 110 2.19 16.95 1.14
C ALA A 110 2.79 17.98 0.17
N LYS A 111 2.24 18.13 -1.05
CA LYS A 111 2.80 18.94 -2.14
C LYS A 111 4.26 18.58 -2.45
N ASN A 112 4.59 17.29 -2.36
CA ASN A 112 5.91 16.76 -2.69
C ASN A 112 5.91 16.24 -4.13
N ASP A 113 6.32 17.10 -5.07
CA ASP A 113 6.32 16.79 -6.50
C ASP A 113 7.29 15.64 -6.85
N ASP A 114 8.42 15.53 -6.15
CA ASP A 114 9.40 14.45 -6.36
C ASP A 114 8.80 13.08 -6.02
N ASP A 115 8.10 12.98 -4.88
CA ASP A 115 7.44 11.74 -4.51
C ASP A 115 6.24 11.44 -5.41
N ILE A 116 5.48 12.44 -5.86
CA ILE A 116 4.42 12.24 -6.86
C ILE A 116 5.02 11.60 -8.10
N GLN A 117 6.11 12.18 -8.62
CA GLN A 117 6.78 11.68 -9.83
C GLN A 117 7.32 10.27 -9.62
N LYS A 118 7.94 9.99 -8.47
CA LYS A 118 8.43 8.66 -8.10
C LYS A 118 7.32 7.60 -8.18
N TRP A 119 6.15 7.86 -7.58
CA TRP A 119 5.05 6.88 -7.56
C TRP A 119 4.36 6.74 -8.91
N VAL A 120 4.31 7.81 -9.72
CA VAL A 120 3.88 7.73 -11.14
C VAL A 120 4.82 6.82 -11.93
N THR A 121 6.13 7.07 -11.88
CA THR A 121 7.12 6.27 -12.61
C THR A 121 7.09 4.80 -12.17
N LYS A 122 6.90 4.51 -10.88
CA LYS A 122 6.73 3.13 -10.41
C LYS A 122 5.45 2.46 -10.94
N THR A 123 4.37 3.21 -11.06
CA THR A 123 3.11 2.72 -11.65
C THR A 123 3.30 2.41 -13.13
N ASP A 124 3.95 3.30 -13.88
CA ASP A 124 4.23 3.09 -15.30
C ASP A 124 5.09 1.84 -15.53
N ALA A 125 6.14 1.66 -14.74
CA ALA A 125 7.00 0.47 -14.79
C ALA A 125 6.21 -0.83 -14.51
N LEU A 126 5.27 -0.79 -13.56
CA LEU A 126 4.41 -1.93 -13.24
C LEU A 126 3.44 -2.25 -14.39
N LEU A 127 2.90 -1.24 -15.07
CA LEU A 127 2.05 -1.42 -16.25
C LEU A 127 2.84 -1.91 -17.47
N ASP A 128 4.10 -1.51 -17.62
CA ASP A 128 4.95 -2.06 -18.68
C ASP A 128 5.33 -3.51 -18.43
N MET A 129 5.51 -3.90 -17.16
CA MET A 129 5.64 -5.30 -16.77
C MET A 129 4.39 -6.10 -17.14
N SER A 130 3.18 -5.60 -16.83
CA SER A 130 1.95 -6.32 -17.19
C SER A 130 1.79 -6.51 -18.70
N LYS A 131 2.19 -5.53 -19.51
CA LYS A 131 2.24 -5.67 -20.97
C LYS A 131 3.22 -6.75 -21.42
N ARG A 132 4.39 -6.89 -20.77
CA ARG A 132 5.34 -7.98 -21.06
C ARG A 132 4.71 -9.33 -20.72
N VAL A 133 4.13 -9.48 -19.53
CA VAL A 133 3.46 -10.72 -19.09
C VAL A 133 2.35 -11.14 -20.05
N MET A 134 1.51 -10.18 -20.48
CA MET A 134 0.49 -10.46 -21.50
C MET A 134 1.12 -10.96 -22.80
N ARG A 135 2.12 -10.25 -23.35
CA ARG A 135 2.78 -10.67 -24.58
C ARG A 135 3.46 -12.03 -24.48
N SER A 136 4.09 -12.37 -23.35
CA SER A 136 4.70 -13.69 -23.17
C SER A 136 3.69 -14.82 -23.01
N GLY A 137 2.48 -14.52 -22.51
CA GLY A 137 1.40 -15.50 -22.40
C GLY A 137 0.73 -15.83 -23.74
N PHE A 138 0.81 -14.91 -24.70
CA PHE A 138 0.39 -15.11 -26.09
C PHE A 138 1.63 -15.36 -26.96
N GLY A 139 2.18 -16.57 -26.92
CA GLY A 139 3.33 -16.95 -27.75
C GLY A 139 3.07 -16.65 -29.23
N TYR A 140 3.92 -15.80 -29.81
CA TYR A 140 4.17 -15.70 -31.25
C TYR A 140 5.56 -16.25 -31.52
#